data_AF-A0A954AL30-F1
#
_entry.id   AF-A0A954AL30-F1
#
_cell.length_a   1.000
_cell.length_b   1.000
_cell.length_c   1.000
_cell.angle_alpha   90.00
_cell.angle_beta   90.00
_cell.angle_gamma   90.00
#
_symmetry.space_group_name_H-M   'P 1'
#
loop_
_entity.id
_entity.type
_entity.pdbx_description
1 polymer ?
#
loop_
_entity_poly.entity_id
_entity_poly.type
_entity_poly.pdbx_seq_one_letter_code
_entity_poly.pdbx_strand_id
1 'polypeptide(L)'
;MLEVFDFEQLVKLDDGRICAAFNQLLKRCEEDCRDRPALAKERSITLKLGMKPVINENGDLDSVMVGFHVKESLPKRDSKVYNMAAGRNGLLFNDLSHDNVRQTTLDMAGGPKAVADAR
;
A
#
# COMPACT_ATOMS: atom_id res chain seq x y z
N MET A 1 -30.00 -17.64 -21.76
CA MET A 1 -30.33 -18.57 -20.66
C MET A 1 -29.80 -17.93 -19.39
N LEU A 2 -30.60 -17.89 -18.32
CA LEU A 2 -30.18 -17.34 -17.03
C LEU A 2 -29.67 -18.48 -16.16
N GLU A 3 -28.56 -18.26 -15.46
CA GLU A 3 -27.95 -19.23 -14.55
C GLU A 3 -27.93 -18.66 -13.12
N VAL A 4 -27.98 -19.54 -12.13
CA VAL A 4 -27.86 -19.15 -10.73
C VAL A 4 -26.44 -18.68 -10.47
N PHE A 5 -26.29 -17.50 -9.87
CA PHE A 5 -24.99 -17.00 -9.45
C PHE A 5 -24.58 -17.63 -8.11
N ASP A 6 -23.43 -18.29 -8.10
CA ASP A 6 -22.77 -18.84 -6.92
C ASP A 6 -21.24 -18.62 -7.01
N PHE A 7 -20.50 -19.21 -6.07
CA PHE A 7 -19.04 -19.10 -6.05
C PHE A 7 -18.36 -19.80 -7.23
N GLU A 8 -18.97 -20.82 -7.83
CA GLU A 8 -18.42 -21.47 -9.01
C GLU A 8 -18.58 -20.59 -10.25
N GLN A 9 -19.73 -19.92 -10.39
CA GLN A 9 -19.95 -18.97 -11.49
C GLN A 9 -19.05 -17.73 -11.37
N LEU A 10 -18.68 -17.33 -10.14
CA LEU A 10 -17.71 -16.25 -9.92
C LEU A 10 -16.39 -16.48 -10.67
N VAL A 11 -15.94 -17.75 -10.76
CA VAL A 11 -14.70 -18.11 -11.45
C VAL A 11 -14.80 -17.87 -12.96
N LYS A 12 -16.01 -17.90 -13.52
CA LYS A 12 -16.27 -17.73 -14.96
C LYS A 12 -16.65 -16.29 -15.32
N LEU A 13 -17.07 -15.48 -14.35
CA LEU A 13 -17.44 -14.09 -14.57
C LEU A 13 -16.28 -13.28 -15.16
N ASP A 14 -16.62 -12.34 -16.05
CA ASP A 14 -15.67 -11.47 -16.74
C ASP A 14 -14.55 -12.27 -17.43
N ASP A 15 -14.91 -13.36 -18.12
CA ASP A 15 -13.99 -14.24 -18.85
C ASP A 15 -12.85 -14.78 -17.94
N GLY A 16 -13.19 -15.04 -16.67
CA GLY A 16 -12.26 -15.54 -15.67
C GLY A 16 -11.25 -14.51 -15.13
N ARG A 17 -11.41 -13.21 -15.43
CA ARG A 17 -10.50 -12.16 -14.95
C ARG A 17 -10.44 -12.05 -13.43
N ILE A 18 -11.56 -12.28 -12.74
CA ILE A 18 -11.60 -12.28 -11.26
C ILE A 18 -10.72 -13.40 -10.72
N CYS A 19 -10.81 -14.60 -11.32
CA CYS A 19 -9.98 -15.75 -10.97
C CYS A 19 -8.50 -15.47 -11.26
N ALA A 20 -8.19 -14.93 -12.45
CA ALA A 20 -6.82 -14.56 -12.82
C ALA A 20 -6.21 -13.53 -11.84
N ALA A 21 -6.98 -12.49 -11.48
CA ALA A 21 -6.55 -11.49 -10.50
C ALA A 21 -6.29 -12.12 -9.13
N PHE A 22 -7.22 -12.93 -8.60
CA PHE A 22 -7.03 -13.62 -7.34
C PHE A 22 -5.76 -14.50 -7.34
N ASN A 23 -5.56 -15.29 -8.39
CA ASN A 23 -4.39 -16.16 -8.53
C ASN A 23 -3.08 -15.38 -8.58
N GLN A 24 -3.06 -14.23 -9.26
CA GLN A 24 -1.90 -13.34 -9.28
C GLN A 24 -1.57 -12.81 -7.88
N LEU A 25 -2.58 -12.42 -7.09
CA LEU A 25 -2.39 -11.95 -5.73
C LEU A 25 -1.92 -13.07 -4.79
N LEU A 26 -2.48 -14.27 -4.94
CA LEU A 26 -2.06 -15.46 -4.20
C LEU A 26 -0.57 -15.74 -4.42
N LYS A 27 -0.15 -15.78 -5.69
CA LYS A 27 1.26 -15.97 -6.05
C LYS A 27 2.17 -14.93 -5.40
N ARG A 28 1.78 -13.65 -5.41
CA ARG A 28 2.56 -12.57 -4.77
C ARG A 28 2.66 -12.72 -3.26
N CYS A 29 1.58 -13.13 -2.59
CA CYS A 29 1.60 -13.43 -1.15
C CYS A 29 2.53 -14.59 -0.83
N GLU A 30 2.47 -15.67 -1.61
CA GLU A 30 3.38 -16.82 -1.46
C GLU A 30 4.84 -16.46 -1.66
N GLU A 31 5.15 -15.73 -2.74
CA GLU A 31 6.50 -15.22 -3.01
C GLU A 31 7.02 -14.39 -1.84
N ASP A 32 6.19 -13.49 -1.29
CA ASP A 32 6.59 -12.68 -0.16
C ASP A 32 6.81 -13.49 1.14
N CYS A 33 6.06 -14.56 1.35
CA CYS A 33 6.28 -15.51 2.45
C CYS A 33 7.60 -16.28 2.26
N ARG A 34 7.95 -16.67 1.03
CA ARG A 34 9.25 -17.31 0.72
C ARG A 34 10.42 -16.36 0.91
N ASP A 35 10.26 -15.10 0.52
CA ASP A 35 11.31 -14.08 0.63
C ASP A 35 11.52 -13.60 2.08
N ARG A 36 10.45 -13.56 2.89
CA ARG A 36 10.47 -13.02 4.26
C ARG A 36 9.85 -13.99 5.28
N PRO A 37 10.37 -15.23 5.41
CA PRO A 37 9.75 -16.28 6.22
C PRO A 37 9.80 -16.00 7.73
N ALA A 38 10.80 -15.23 8.19
CA ALA A 38 10.93 -14.84 9.60
C ALA A 38 9.95 -13.72 10.02
N LEU A 39 9.31 -13.05 9.07
CA LEU A 39 8.37 -11.96 9.38
C LEU A 39 6.98 -12.53 9.68
N ALA A 40 6.67 -12.69 10.97
CA ALA A 40 5.39 -13.19 11.50
C ALA A 40 4.21 -12.21 11.35
N LYS A 41 4.15 -11.46 10.24
CA LYS A 41 3.02 -10.61 9.86
C LYS A 41 2.17 -11.30 8.81
N GLU A 42 0.86 -11.13 8.88
CA GLU A 42 -0.06 -11.72 7.91
C GLU A 42 0.12 -11.11 6.51
N ARG A 43 -0.06 -11.95 5.49
CA ARG A 43 -0.30 -11.55 4.10
C ARG A 43 -1.73 -11.95 3.79
N SER A 44 -2.60 -10.99 3.51
CA SER A 44 -4.03 -11.26 3.35
C SER A 44 -4.51 -10.86 1.96
N ILE A 45 -5.51 -11.58 1.47
CA ILE A 45 -6.23 -11.27 0.24
C ILE A 45 -7.69 -11.06 0.61
N THR A 46 -8.29 -9.99 0.12
CA THR A 46 -9.70 -9.66 0.32
C THR A 46 -10.39 -9.65 -1.03
N LEU A 47 -11.37 -10.54 -1.18
CA LEU A 47 -12.39 -10.47 -2.22
C LEU A 47 -13.63 -9.80 -1.61
N LYS A 48 -14.01 -8.65 -2.16
CA LYS A 48 -15.21 -7.91 -1.77
C LYS A 48 -16.24 -7.96 -2.90
N LEU A 49 -17.42 -8.46 -2.58
CA LEU A 49 -18.62 -8.40 -3.44
C LEU A 49 -19.53 -7.30 -2.90
N GLY A 50 -19.85 -6.31 -3.73
CA GLY A 50 -20.83 -5.27 -3.44
C GLY A 50 -22.09 -5.45 -4.27
N MET A 51 -23.26 -5.28 -3.65
CA MET A 51 -24.57 -5.38 -4.30
C MET A 51 -25.32 -4.06 -4.10
N LYS A 52 -25.95 -3.56 -5.16
CA LYS A 52 -26.87 -2.41 -5.09
C LYS A 52 -28.20 -2.78 -5.78
N PRO A 53 -29.34 -2.73 -5.09
CA PRO A 53 -30.62 -3.05 -5.70
C PRO A 53 -31.03 -1.98 -6.72
N VAL A 54 -31.75 -2.41 -7.75
CA VAL A 54 -32.42 -1.57 -8.74
C VAL A 54 -33.90 -1.91 -8.65
N ILE A 55 -34.73 -0.90 -8.43
CA ILE A 55 -36.18 -1.05 -8.30
C ILE A 55 -36.86 -0.72 -9.64
N ASN A 56 -38.00 -1.35 -9.90
CA ASN A 56 -38.88 -0.98 -11.02
C ASN A 56 -39.81 0.18 -10.63
N GLU A 57 -40.65 0.60 -11.58
CA GLU A 57 -41.62 1.69 -11.41
C GLU A 57 -42.68 1.41 -10.33
N ASN A 58 -42.93 0.13 -10.01
CA ASN A 58 -43.88 -0.27 -8.96
C ASN A 58 -43.24 -0.26 -7.56
N GLY A 59 -41.94 0.03 -7.46
CA GLY A 59 -41.19 -0.01 -6.21
C GLY A 59 -40.72 -1.42 -5.81
N ASP A 60 -40.90 -2.43 -6.66
CA ASP A 60 -40.41 -3.78 -6.44
C ASP A 60 -38.95 -3.92 -6.90
N LEU A 61 -38.24 -4.91 -6.36
CA LEU A 61 -36.88 -5.25 -6.80
C LEU A 61 -36.92 -5.80 -8.24
N ASP A 62 -36.23 -5.11 -9.15
CA ASP A 62 -36.10 -5.50 -10.56
C ASP A 62 -34.80 -6.26 -10.82
N SER A 63 -33.67 -5.65 -10.45
CA SER A 63 -32.34 -6.23 -10.65
C SER A 63 -31.35 -5.81 -9.56
N VAL A 64 -30.15 -6.37 -9.58
CA VAL A 64 -29.08 -6.01 -8.64
C VAL A 64 -27.78 -5.76 -9.41
N MET A 65 -27.19 -4.58 -9.20
CA MET A 65 -25.86 -4.28 -9.68
C MET A 65 -24.84 -4.95 -8.77
N VAL A 66 -24.00 -5.83 -9.33
CA VAL A 66 -22.96 -6.55 -8.61
C VAL A 66 -21.58 -6.04 -9.04
N GLY A 67 -20.73 -5.73 -8.08
CA GLY A 67 -19.35 -5.31 -8.32
C GLY A 67 -18.37 -6.12 -7.46
N PHE A 68 -17.21 -6.44 -8.04
CA PHE A 68 -16.15 -7.20 -7.37
C PHE A 68 -14.91 -6.35 -7.20
N HIS A 69 -14.24 -6.49 -6.05
CA HIS A 69 -12.96 -5.88 -5.78
C HIS A 69 -12.04 -6.91 -5.12
N VAL A 70 -10.91 -7.18 -5.74
CA VAL A 70 -9.88 -8.08 -5.22
C VAL A 70 -8.66 -7.24 -4.88
N LYS A 71 -8.15 -7.38 -3.65
CA LYS A 71 -6.93 -6.70 -3.21
C LYS A 71 -6.13 -7.55 -2.24
N GLU A 72 -4.84 -7.30 -2.18
CA GLU A 72 -3.90 -7.90 -1.24
C GLU A 72 -3.35 -6.86 -0.25
N SER A 73 -2.93 -7.34 0.91
CA SER A 73 -2.17 -6.57 1.89
C SER A 73 -0.91 -7.35 2.25
N LEU A 74 0.24 -6.82 1.84
CA LEU A 74 1.56 -7.33 2.18
C LEU A 74 2.20 -6.47 3.28
N PRO A 75 3.06 -7.03 4.15
CA PRO A 75 3.79 -6.23 5.12
C PRO A 75 4.66 -5.17 4.45
N LYS A 76 4.57 -3.95 4.98
CA LYS A 76 5.28 -2.78 4.47
C LYS A 76 6.79 -3.02 4.36
N ARG A 77 7.40 -2.42 3.35
CA ARG A 77 8.84 -2.33 3.14
C ARG A 77 9.23 -0.88 3.37
N ASP A 78 9.28 -0.48 4.63
CA ASP A 78 9.68 0.88 4.99
C ASP A 78 11.21 0.99 4.92
N SER A 79 11.71 2.05 4.30
CA SER A 79 13.14 2.39 4.38
C SER A 79 13.47 2.95 5.76
N LYS A 80 14.76 3.11 6.06
CA LYS A 80 15.17 3.90 7.22
C LYS A 80 14.56 5.31 7.13
N VAL A 81 14.18 5.86 8.26
CA VAL A 81 13.75 7.27 8.35
C VAL A 81 15.01 8.12 8.41
N TYR A 82 15.09 9.13 7.54
CA TYR A 82 16.25 10.03 7.44
C TYR A 82 15.94 11.37 8.11
N ASN A 83 16.91 11.90 8.86
CA ASN A 83 16.85 13.25 9.39
C ASN A 83 17.37 14.23 8.32
N MET A 84 16.55 15.21 7.93
CA MET A 84 16.92 16.22 6.92
C MET A 84 16.72 17.63 7.49
N ALA A 85 17.58 18.57 7.09
CA ALA A 85 17.47 19.98 7.44
C ALA A 85 16.70 20.75 6.36
N ALA A 86 15.87 21.71 6.78
CA ALA A 86 15.25 22.64 5.85
C ALA A 86 16.27 23.70 5.39
N GLY A 87 16.39 23.88 4.07
CA GLY A 87 17.18 24.93 3.44
C GLY A 87 16.33 25.81 2.51
N ARG A 88 16.89 26.96 2.12
CA ARG A 88 16.19 27.95 1.27
C ARG A 88 15.74 27.40 -0.09
N ASN A 89 16.43 26.38 -0.60
CA ASN A 89 16.16 25.76 -1.91
C ASN A 89 15.75 24.27 -1.77
N GLY A 90 15.33 23.82 -0.60
CA GLY A 90 14.87 22.44 -0.38
C GLY A 90 15.50 21.76 0.84
N LEU A 91 15.34 20.44 0.91
CA LEU A 91 15.86 19.63 2.01
C LEU A 91 17.34 19.32 1.81
N LEU A 92 18.11 19.43 2.89
CA LEU A 92 19.53 19.09 2.97
C LEU A 92 19.66 17.80 3.78
N PHE A 93 20.53 16.89 3.35
CA PHE A 93 20.87 15.68 4.08
C PHE A 93 22.36 15.68 4.42
N ASN A 94 22.73 14.95 5.47
CA ASN A 94 24.12 14.75 5.86
C ASN A 94 24.52 13.34 5.43
N ASP A 95 25.48 13.24 4.53
CA ASP A 95 26.00 11.99 3.97
C ASP A 95 26.81 11.18 5.01
N LEU A 96 27.37 11.87 6.00
CA LEU A 96 28.12 11.27 7.11
C LEU A 96 27.22 10.86 8.30
N SER A 97 25.99 11.38 8.37
CA SER A 97 25.02 10.99 9.41
C SER A 97 23.56 11.07 8.93
N HIS A 98 22.99 9.89 8.66
CA HIS A 98 21.60 9.75 8.22
C HIS A 98 20.56 10.04 9.31
N ASP A 99 20.98 10.00 10.59
CA ASP A 99 20.09 10.10 11.74
C ASP A 99 20.12 11.49 12.38
N ASN A 100 21.15 12.30 12.07
CA ASN A 100 21.26 13.69 12.52
C ASN A 100 21.96 14.56 11.47
N VAL A 101 21.18 15.35 10.73
CA VAL A 101 21.68 16.24 9.68
C VAL A 101 22.69 17.28 10.19
N ARG A 102 22.65 17.63 11.48
CA ARG A 102 23.53 18.64 12.09
C ARG A 102 24.79 18.05 12.73
N GLN A 103 24.98 16.73 12.66
CA GLN A 103 26.15 16.09 13.26
C GLN A 103 27.41 16.42 12.46
N THR A 104 28.36 17.08 13.11
CA THR A 104 29.70 17.35 12.58
C THR A 104 30.68 16.29 13.07
N THR A 105 31.62 15.90 12.21
CA THR A 105 32.76 15.05 12.59
C THR A 105 33.84 15.88 13.33
N LEU A 106 34.74 15.21 14.08
CA LEU A 106 35.73 15.88 14.95
C LEU A 106 36.71 16.79 14.19
N ASP A 107 36.94 16.52 12.91
CA ASP A 107 37.72 17.31 11.95
C ASP A 107 37.00 18.58 11.47
N MET A 108 35.67 18.64 11.59
CA MET A 108 34.83 19.80 11.24
C MET A 108 34.64 20.77 12.42
N ALA A 109 35.12 20.46 13.63
CA ALA A 109 34.95 21.26 14.85
C ALA A 109 35.81 22.55 14.91
N GLY A 110 36.24 23.07 13.74
CA GLY A 110 37.11 24.22 13.57
C GLY A 110 36.46 25.44 12.89
N GLY A 111 35.32 25.93 13.41
CA GLY A 111 34.79 27.30 13.17
C GLY A 111 33.71 27.48 12.09
N PRO A 112 32.97 28.62 12.04
CA PRO A 112 33.10 29.85 12.83
C PRO A 112 32.02 30.03 13.92
N LYS A 113 32.35 30.91 14.89
CA LYS A 113 31.54 31.31 16.05
C LYS A 113 30.13 31.77 15.68
N ALA A 114 29.17 31.41 16.53
CA ALA A 114 27.81 31.94 16.54
C ALA A 114 27.84 33.47 16.50
N VAL A 115 27.17 34.05 15.50
CA VAL A 115 26.84 35.48 15.51
C VAL A 115 25.67 35.61 16.47
N ALA A 116 25.90 36.27 17.60
CA ALA A 116 24.85 36.67 18.50
C ALA A 116 23.94 37.68 17.78
N ASP A 117 22.66 37.34 17.62
CA ASP A 117 21.66 38.27 17.12
C ASP A 117 21.48 39.40 18.14
N ALA A 118 21.77 40.62 17.68
CA ALA A 118 21.32 41.83 18.33
C ALA A 118 19.90 42.12 17.84
N ARG A 119 18.90 41.92 18.71
CA ARG A 119 17.70 42.76 18.90
C ARG A 119 16.82 42.22 20.02
#